data_AF-A0A4Y9QQE6-F1
#
_entry.id   AF-A0A4Y9QQE6-F1
#
_cell.length_a   1.000
_cell.length_b   1.000
_cell.length_c   1.000
_cell.angle_alpha   90.00
_cell.angle_beta   90.00
_cell.angle_gamma   90.00
#
_symmetry.space_group_name_H-M   'P 1'
#
loop_
_entity.id
_entity.type
_entity.pdbx_description
1 polymer ?
#
loop_
_entity_poly.entity_id
_entity_poly.type
_entity_poly.pdbx_seq_one_letter_code
_entity_poly.pdbx_strand_id
1 'polypeptide(L)'
;MSVATSASISAAARPEEPGGYLRLGQRMQDVFGRSHDEYENEVANETLPTVYLEVAHRLVAAARTAEDFAKWKKEARLSNAGAKPLIPLTAVITLFLAHAMAGLPVTYTELATTIRRRLKHNGRELLGISHKHGTDLQWYNRVWAAVDRVVELIDPYPAPTNVILKDEAWTEFYALTQTPEYRANTDAMLDRFDDLINNILHASLDLLPRDIWDRYIGTSPSTPPRLRSRAAPTRRRREAIARTPTRSRADTDARKTTTEKELRQMPPRTRWKRQ
;
A
#
# COMPACT_ATOMS: atom_id res chain seq x y z
N MET A 1 -58.92 31.11 11.21
CA MET A 1 -58.58 29.70 10.92
C MET A 1 -57.06 29.63 10.83
N SER A 2 -56.49 28.69 11.59
CA SER A 2 -55.11 28.68 12.06
C SER A 2 -54.09 28.44 10.94
N VAL A 3 -53.03 29.25 10.91
CA VAL A 3 -51.88 29.09 10.01
C VAL A 3 -50.86 28.18 10.70
N ALA A 4 -50.41 27.15 9.98
CA ALA A 4 -49.50 26.12 10.46
C ALA A 4 -48.10 26.67 10.76
N THR A 5 -47.62 26.42 11.98
CA THR A 5 -46.23 26.69 12.40
C THR A 5 -45.35 25.51 11.99
N SER A 6 -44.53 25.70 10.96
CA SER A 6 -43.45 24.76 10.61
C SER A 6 -42.32 24.88 11.65
N ALA A 7 -42.22 23.89 12.54
CA ALA A 7 -41.08 23.76 13.44
C ALA A 7 -39.88 23.21 12.67
N SER A 8 -38.89 24.06 12.42
CA SER A 8 -37.56 23.66 11.97
C SER A 8 -36.88 22.82 13.06
N ILE A 9 -36.71 21.52 12.80
CA ILE A 9 -35.86 20.66 13.62
C ILE A 9 -34.41 21.04 13.31
N SER A 10 -33.90 22.01 14.07
CA SER A 10 -32.49 22.34 14.14
C SER A 10 -31.78 21.15 14.78
N ALA A 11 -31.00 20.42 13.99
CA ALA A 11 -30.07 19.40 14.47
C ALA A 11 -28.89 20.10 15.16
N ALA A 12 -29.16 20.65 16.35
CA ALA A 12 -28.11 21.06 17.26
C ALA A 12 -27.31 19.81 17.62
N ALA A 13 -26.08 19.73 17.12
CA ALA A 13 -25.11 18.73 17.53
C ALA A 13 -25.05 18.75 19.06
N ARG A 14 -25.55 17.69 19.69
CA ARG A 14 -25.51 17.58 21.15
C ARG A 14 -24.04 17.59 21.56
N PRO A 15 -23.68 18.34 22.62
CA PRO A 15 -22.33 18.33 23.13
C PRO A 15 -21.96 16.89 23.49
N GLU A 16 -20.88 16.37 22.90
CA GLU A 16 -20.36 15.06 23.28
C GLU A 16 -19.96 15.12 24.76
N GLU A 17 -20.75 14.46 25.60
CA GLU A 17 -20.45 14.44 27.03
C GLU A 17 -19.12 13.69 27.27
N PRO A 18 -18.22 14.27 28.09
CA PRO A 18 -16.95 13.63 28.43
C PRO A 18 -17.24 12.29 29.11
N GLY A 19 -16.76 11.19 28.49
CA GLY A 19 -16.99 9.82 28.97
C GLY A 19 -17.98 8.98 28.13
N GLY A 20 -18.33 9.42 26.92
CA GLY A 20 -19.24 8.70 26.01
C GLY A 20 -18.96 7.19 25.86
N TYR A 21 -17.70 6.78 25.78
CA TYR A 21 -17.31 5.36 25.63
C TYR A 21 -17.62 4.51 26.87
N LEU A 22 -17.43 5.06 28.08
CA LEU A 22 -17.74 4.35 29.33
C LEU A 22 -19.26 4.17 29.48
N ARG A 23 -20.04 5.17 29.06
CA ARG A 23 -21.50 5.06 29.00
C ARG A 23 -21.98 4.12 27.91
N LEU A 24 -21.27 4.00 26.78
CA LEU A 24 -21.62 3.03 25.74
C LEU A 24 -21.50 1.60 26.27
N GLY A 25 -20.39 1.28 26.95
CA GLY A 25 -20.20 -0.03 27.56
C GLY A 25 -21.28 -0.37 28.59
N GLN A 26 -21.63 0.58 29.46
CA GLN A 26 -22.73 0.42 30.42
C GLN A 26 -24.08 0.25 29.71
N ARG A 27 -24.40 1.08 28.72
CA ARG A 27 -25.65 0.97 27.95
C ARG A 27 -25.74 -0.35 27.18
N MET A 28 -24.64 -0.84 26.61
CA MET A 28 -24.63 -2.14 25.95
C MET A 28 -24.89 -3.27 26.94
N GLN A 29 -24.28 -3.20 28.12
CA GLN A 29 -24.52 -4.16 29.19
C GLN A 29 -25.99 -4.12 29.67
N ASP A 30 -26.54 -2.93 29.87
CA ASP A 30 -27.91 -2.74 30.37
C ASP A 30 -28.96 -3.20 29.34
N VAL A 31 -28.74 -2.91 28.05
CA VAL A 31 -29.70 -3.19 26.98
C VAL A 31 -29.56 -4.62 26.43
N PHE A 32 -28.34 -5.07 26.18
CA PHE A 32 -28.08 -6.35 25.50
C PHE A 32 -27.59 -7.44 26.46
N GLY A 33 -27.32 -7.12 27.73
CA GLY A 33 -26.78 -8.06 28.71
C GLY A 33 -25.32 -8.47 28.44
N ARG A 34 -24.64 -7.80 27.49
CA ARG A 34 -23.27 -8.09 27.08
C ARG A 34 -22.41 -6.84 27.09
N SER A 35 -21.14 -7.02 27.45
CA SER A 35 -20.16 -5.95 27.41
C SER A 35 -19.75 -5.63 25.97
N HIS A 36 -19.28 -4.41 25.74
CA HIS A 36 -18.74 -4.01 24.43
C HIS A 36 -17.60 -4.94 23.98
N ASP A 37 -16.73 -5.36 24.91
CA ASP A 37 -15.63 -6.26 24.60
C ASP A 37 -16.09 -7.66 24.17
N GLU A 38 -17.15 -8.21 24.79
CA GLU A 38 -17.77 -9.47 24.37
C GLU A 38 -18.40 -9.36 22.99
N TYR A 39 -19.11 -8.26 22.71
CA TYR A 39 -19.67 -7.99 21.40
C TYR A 39 -18.58 -7.91 20.32
N GLU A 40 -17.54 -7.12 20.55
CA GLU A 40 -16.40 -6.99 19.64
C GLU A 40 -15.66 -8.32 19.45
N ASN A 41 -15.59 -9.18 20.48
CA ASN A 41 -15.05 -10.53 20.35
C ASN A 41 -15.95 -11.44 19.50
N GLU A 42 -17.27 -11.32 19.64
CA GLU A 42 -18.24 -12.07 18.84
C GLU A 42 -18.21 -11.65 17.37
N VAL A 43 -18.18 -10.35 17.08
CA VAL A 43 -17.99 -9.82 15.72
C VAL A 43 -16.63 -10.22 15.17
N ALA A 44 -15.58 -10.18 16.00
CA ALA A 44 -14.26 -10.62 15.59
C ALA A 44 -14.13 -12.15 15.41
N ASN A 45 -15.12 -12.96 15.82
CA ASN A 45 -15.11 -14.40 15.55
C ASN A 45 -15.27 -14.72 14.06
N GLU A 46 -15.72 -13.76 13.24
CA GLU A 46 -15.47 -13.79 11.79
C GLU A 46 -13.96 -13.72 11.55
N THR A 47 -13.35 -14.90 11.65
CA THR A 47 -11.89 -15.07 11.60
C THR A 47 -11.46 -14.71 10.19
N LEU A 48 -10.44 -13.84 10.06
CA LEU A 48 -9.80 -13.59 8.76
C LEU A 48 -9.40 -14.96 8.16
N PRO A 49 -9.99 -15.39 7.04
CA PRO A 49 -9.69 -16.70 6.49
C PRO A 49 -8.20 -16.84 6.22
N THR A 50 -7.59 -17.90 6.74
CA THR A 50 -6.14 -18.11 6.69
C THR A 50 -5.62 -18.12 5.24
N VAL A 51 -6.46 -18.57 4.30
CA VAL A 51 -6.15 -18.56 2.87
C VAL A 51 -5.81 -17.15 2.36
N TYR A 52 -6.56 -16.12 2.74
CA TYR A 52 -6.26 -14.74 2.30
C TYR A 52 -4.95 -14.23 2.89
N LEU A 53 -4.67 -14.58 4.16
CA LEU A 53 -3.42 -14.22 4.79
C LEU A 53 -2.22 -14.90 4.11
N GLU A 54 -2.33 -16.19 3.80
CA GLU A 54 -1.28 -16.95 3.12
C GLU A 54 -1.06 -16.50 1.68
N VAL A 55 -2.13 -16.22 0.94
CA VAL A 55 -2.04 -15.70 -0.43
C VAL A 55 -1.39 -14.31 -0.41
N ALA A 56 -1.81 -13.43 0.51
CA ALA A 56 -1.20 -12.11 0.66
C ALA A 56 0.28 -12.21 1.02
N HIS A 57 0.63 -13.10 1.94
CA HIS A 57 2.02 -13.30 2.36
C HIS A 57 2.87 -13.82 1.21
N ARG A 58 2.38 -14.82 0.45
CA ARG A 58 3.05 -15.33 -0.75
C ARG A 58 3.24 -14.25 -1.81
N LEU A 59 2.23 -13.39 -2.01
CA LEU A 59 2.31 -12.28 -2.95
C LEU A 59 3.44 -11.31 -2.56
N VAL A 60 3.45 -10.86 -1.31
CA VAL A 60 4.43 -9.90 -0.80
C VAL A 60 5.85 -10.49 -0.79
N ALA A 61 5.96 -11.79 -0.50
CA ALA A 61 7.23 -12.50 -0.58
C ALA A 61 7.74 -12.61 -2.03
N ALA A 62 6.87 -12.95 -2.98
CA ALA A 62 7.22 -13.02 -4.41
C ALA A 62 7.57 -11.64 -4.99
N ALA A 63 6.95 -10.57 -4.48
CA ALA A 63 7.21 -9.19 -4.87
C ALA A 63 8.57 -8.65 -4.35
N ARG A 64 9.35 -9.43 -3.58
CA ARG A 64 10.66 -9.01 -3.03
C ARG A 64 10.60 -7.71 -2.20
N THR A 65 9.43 -7.42 -1.65
CA THR A 65 9.17 -6.21 -0.85
C THR A 65 10.03 -6.17 0.41
N ALA A 66 10.45 -7.33 0.92
CA ALA A 66 11.32 -7.41 2.10
C ALA A 66 12.71 -6.84 1.81
N GLU A 67 13.28 -7.19 0.66
CA GLU A 67 14.59 -6.73 0.20
C GLU A 67 14.56 -5.23 -0.11
N ASP A 68 13.50 -4.77 -0.77
CA ASP A 68 13.30 -3.35 -1.10
C ASP A 68 13.21 -2.50 0.17
N PHE A 69 12.37 -2.90 1.15
CA PHE A 69 12.30 -2.21 2.43
C PHE A 69 13.62 -2.25 3.21
N ALA A 70 14.36 -3.36 3.17
CA ALA A 70 15.66 -3.45 3.81
C ALA A 70 16.67 -2.47 3.17
N LYS A 71 16.68 -2.37 1.83
CA LYS A 71 17.50 -1.45 1.05
C LYS A 71 17.13 0.00 1.38
N TRP A 72 15.87 0.39 1.24
CA TRP A 72 15.44 1.78 1.46
C TRP A 72 15.62 2.21 2.91
N LYS A 73 15.40 1.30 3.87
CA LYS A 73 15.69 1.58 5.28
C LYS A 73 17.17 1.80 5.53
N LYS A 74 18.07 1.10 4.83
CA LYS A 74 19.52 1.31 4.92
C LYS A 74 19.91 2.66 4.32
N GLU A 75 19.29 3.06 3.21
CA GLU A 75 19.50 4.37 2.58
C GLU A 75 18.99 5.53 3.44
N ALA A 76 17.84 5.36 4.10
CA ALA A 76 17.22 6.38 4.95
C ALA A 76 17.84 6.49 6.35
N ARG A 77 18.49 5.42 6.85
CA ARG A 77 19.03 5.39 8.22
C ARG A 77 20.29 6.24 8.36
N LEU A 78 20.24 7.17 9.31
CA LEU A 78 21.42 7.89 9.81
C LEU A 78 22.19 7.09 10.87
N SER A 79 21.53 6.18 11.60
CA SER A 79 22.15 5.36 12.64
C SER A 79 21.47 3.99 12.77
N ASN A 80 22.22 3.03 13.34
CA ASN A 80 21.73 1.68 13.64
C ASN A 80 21.04 1.55 15.01
N ALA A 81 20.92 2.65 15.76
CA ALA A 81 20.29 2.64 17.08
C ALA A 81 18.76 2.43 16.98
N GLY A 82 18.19 1.81 18.02
CA GLY A 82 16.73 1.66 18.19
C GLY A 82 16.27 0.22 18.44
N ALA A 83 15.15 0.09 19.15
CA ALA A 83 14.50 -1.19 19.40
C ALA A 83 13.94 -1.79 18.10
N LYS A 84 13.95 -3.12 18.00
CA LYS A 84 13.29 -3.82 16.88
C LYS A 84 11.78 -3.58 16.94
N PRO A 85 11.14 -3.22 15.82
CA PRO A 85 9.71 -2.99 15.81
C PRO A 85 8.92 -4.29 16.04
N LEU A 86 7.77 -4.19 16.69
CA LEU A 86 6.91 -5.35 16.98
C LEU A 86 6.16 -5.87 15.75
N ILE A 87 5.90 -4.98 14.80
CA ILE A 87 5.26 -5.27 13.52
C ILE A 87 6.28 -4.91 12.42
N PRO A 88 6.76 -5.91 11.66
CA PRO A 88 7.67 -5.67 10.53
C PRO A 88 6.93 -4.97 9.38
N LEU A 89 7.65 -4.27 8.52
CA LEU A 89 7.06 -3.49 7.42
C LEU A 89 6.32 -4.39 6.41
N THR A 90 6.85 -5.58 6.15
CA THR A 90 6.23 -6.58 5.27
C THR A 90 4.89 -7.08 5.81
N ALA A 91 4.75 -7.23 7.13
CA ALA A 91 3.48 -7.62 7.75
C ALA A 91 2.39 -6.58 7.52
N VAL A 92 2.74 -5.29 7.51
CA VAL A 92 1.78 -4.20 7.27
C VAL A 92 1.18 -4.32 5.87
N ILE A 93 2.01 -4.42 4.83
CA ILE A 93 1.55 -4.59 3.44
C ILE A 93 0.75 -5.89 3.27
N THR A 94 1.21 -6.97 3.92
CA THR A 94 0.50 -8.26 3.89
C THR A 94 -0.90 -8.14 4.50
N LEU A 95 -1.05 -7.45 5.62
CA LEU A 95 -2.34 -7.23 6.25
C LEU A 95 -3.26 -6.34 5.42
N PHE A 96 -2.72 -5.27 4.83
CA PHE A 96 -3.44 -4.42 3.90
C PHE A 96 -4.07 -5.23 2.76
N LEU A 97 -3.27 -6.07 2.12
CA LEU A 97 -3.71 -6.92 1.03
C LEU A 97 -4.69 -8.01 1.47
N ALA A 98 -4.44 -8.65 2.62
CA ALA A 98 -5.34 -9.67 3.16
C ALA A 98 -6.72 -9.09 3.49
N HIS A 99 -6.78 -7.87 4.04
CA HIS A 99 -8.04 -7.17 4.27
C HIS A 99 -8.74 -6.82 2.95
N ALA A 100 -8.00 -6.30 1.97
CA ALA A 100 -8.56 -5.97 0.67
C ALA A 100 -9.17 -7.19 -0.03
N MET A 101 -8.50 -8.35 0.00
CA MET A 101 -9.03 -9.61 -0.55
C MET A 101 -10.23 -10.16 0.22
N ALA A 102 -10.24 -9.98 1.56
CA ALA A 102 -11.33 -10.41 2.41
C ALA A 102 -12.54 -9.45 2.40
N GLY A 103 -12.44 -8.30 1.72
CA GLY A 103 -13.47 -7.26 1.75
C GLY A 103 -13.60 -6.56 3.12
N LEU A 104 -12.56 -6.62 3.95
CA LEU A 104 -12.54 -5.99 5.27
C LEU A 104 -12.07 -4.53 5.19
N PRO A 105 -12.53 -3.67 6.10
CA PRO A 105 -12.05 -2.30 6.19
C PRO A 105 -10.54 -2.23 6.38
N VAL A 106 -9.95 -1.24 5.72
CA VAL A 106 -8.51 -1.01 5.68
C VAL A 106 -8.14 0.15 6.62
N THR A 107 -8.68 0.11 7.83
CA THR A 107 -8.49 1.17 8.85
C THR A 107 -7.51 0.70 9.93
N TYR A 108 -6.84 1.63 10.61
CA TYR A 108 -5.90 1.30 11.69
C TYR A 108 -6.54 0.51 12.81
N THR A 109 -7.78 0.87 13.18
CA THR A 109 -8.56 0.16 14.19
C THR A 109 -8.85 -1.27 13.76
N GLU A 110 -9.27 -1.48 12.51
CA GLU A 110 -9.63 -2.81 12.01
C GLU A 110 -8.40 -3.73 11.87
N LEU A 111 -7.27 -3.17 11.44
CA LEU A 111 -6.00 -3.89 11.40
C LEU A 111 -5.52 -4.27 12.81
N ALA A 112 -5.67 -3.36 13.79
CA ALA A 112 -5.33 -3.63 15.18
C ALA A 112 -6.23 -4.71 15.79
N THR A 113 -7.55 -4.64 15.55
CA THR A 113 -8.53 -5.66 15.93
C THR A 113 -8.18 -7.00 15.30
N THR A 114 -7.80 -7.01 14.02
CA THR A 114 -7.41 -8.25 13.32
C THR A 114 -6.17 -8.86 13.96
N ILE A 115 -5.12 -8.08 14.25
CA ILE A 115 -3.93 -8.59 14.92
C ILE A 115 -4.26 -9.11 16.32
N ARG A 116 -5.05 -8.38 17.10
CA ARG A 116 -5.37 -8.73 18.49
C ARG A 116 -6.28 -9.96 18.58
N ARG A 117 -7.40 -9.95 17.85
CA ARG A 117 -8.54 -10.85 18.04
C ARG A 117 -8.64 -11.93 16.97
N ARG A 118 -8.32 -11.63 15.70
CA ARG A 118 -8.50 -12.56 14.56
C ARG A 118 -7.26 -13.40 14.23
N LEU A 119 -6.05 -12.86 14.44
CA LEU A 119 -4.80 -13.59 14.19
C LEU A 119 -4.45 -14.52 15.34
N LYS A 120 -4.55 -15.83 15.06
CA LYS A 120 -4.01 -16.91 15.91
C LYS A 120 -2.47 -16.89 15.93
N HIS A 121 -1.89 -17.69 16.82
CA HIS A 121 -0.43 -17.83 16.97
C HIS A 121 0.30 -18.02 15.64
N ASN A 122 -0.13 -19.00 14.84
CA ASN A 122 0.48 -19.32 13.55
C ASN A 122 0.40 -18.15 12.56
N GLY A 123 -0.68 -17.38 12.56
CA GLY A 123 -0.81 -16.21 11.69
C GLY A 123 0.13 -15.07 12.09
N ARG A 124 0.38 -14.88 13.39
CA ARG A 124 1.38 -13.91 13.86
C ARG A 124 2.81 -14.36 13.54
N GLU A 125 3.10 -15.64 13.73
CA GLU A 125 4.40 -16.22 13.37
C GLU A 125 4.68 -16.09 11.88
N LEU A 126 3.70 -16.42 11.02
CA LEU A 126 3.77 -16.26 9.57
C LEU A 126 4.16 -14.84 9.15
N LEU A 127 3.60 -13.83 9.83
CA LEU A 127 3.89 -12.42 9.57
C LEU A 127 5.14 -11.89 10.31
N GLY A 128 5.76 -12.67 11.18
CA GLY A 128 6.83 -12.22 12.07
C GLY A 128 6.38 -11.14 13.07
N ILE A 129 5.10 -11.10 13.44
CA ILE A 129 4.56 -10.18 14.45
C ILE A 129 4.86 -10.74 15.84
N SER A 130 5.42 -9.90 16.71
CA SER A 130 5.75 -10.29 18.07
C SER A 130 4.51 -10.66 18.90
N HIS A 131 4.60 -11.72 19.71
CA HIS A 131 3.51 -12.21 20.57
C HIS A 131 3.23 -11.36 21.82
N LYS A 132 3.71 -10.11 21.88
CA LYS A 132 3.48 -9.25 23.04
C LYS A 132 1.99 -8.95 23.21
N HIS A 133 1.47 -9.20 24.42
CA HIS A 133 0.13 -8.76 24.80
C HIS A 133 -0.01 -7.24 24.70
N GLY A 134 -1.25 -6.77 24.52
CA GLY A 134 -1.56 -5.35 24.54
C GLY A 134 -3.06 -5.10 24.46
N THR A 135 -3.48 -3.94 24.97
CA THR A 135 -4.85 -3.42 24.87
C THR A 135 -5.16 -2.97 23.43
N ASP A 136 -6.42 -2.69 23.11
CA ASP A 136 -6.82 -2.19 21.77
C ASP A 136 -6.06 -0.92 21.40
N LEU A 137 -5.97 0.03 22.33
CA LEU A 137 -5.21 1.27 22.13
C LEU A 137 -3.72 1.00 21.88
N GLN A 138 -3.13 0.04 22.58
CA GLN A 138 -1.73 -0.32 22.36
C GLN A 138 -1.52 -0.97 20.99
N TRP A 139 -2.42 -1.84 20.54
CA TRP A 139 -2.34 -2.42 19.19
C TRP A 139 -2.59 -1.39 18.10
N TYR A 140 -3.55 -0.48 18.30
CA TYR A 140 -3.79 0.67 17.43
C TYR A 140 -2.50 1.49 17.25
N ASN A 141 -1.88 1.91 18.36
CA ASN A 141 -0.64 2.70 18.32
C ASN A 141 0.51 1.94 17.64
N ARG A 142 0.61 0.62 17.85
CA ARG A 142 1.63 -0.23 17.19
C ARG A 142 1.40 -0.32 15.68
N VAL A 143 0.15 -0.48 15.24
CA VAL A 143 -0.24 -0.50 13.82
C VAL A 143 0.01 0.85 13.19
N TRP A 144 -0.47 1.94 13.81
CA TRP A 144 -0.24 3.30 13.36
C TRP A 144 1.25 3.58 13.16
N ALA A 145 2.08 3.33 14.17
CA ALA A 145 3.53 3.49 14.08
C ALA A 145 4.20 2.53 13.06
N ALA A 146 3.55 1.42 12.69
CA ALA A 146 4.06 0.52 11.66
C ALA A 146 3.71 1.01 10.25
N VAL A 147 2.50 1.53 10.05
CA VAL A 147 2.09 2.14 8.79
C VAL A 147 2.85 3.43 8.54
N ASP A 148 3.02 4.27 9.56
CA ASP A 148 3.79 5.52 9.46
C ASP A 148 5.22 5.26 8.96
N ARG A 149 5.90 4.25 9.50
CA ARG A 149 7.22 3.80 9.01
C ARG A 149 7.22 3.30 7.57
N VAL A 150 6.09 2.79 7.05
CA VAL A 150 5.97 2.42 5.63
C VAL A 150 5.81 3.68 4.80
N VAL A 151 4.89 4.57 5.19
CA VAL A 151 4.62 5.86 4.54
C VAL A 151 5.90 6.71 4.45
N GLU A 152 6.66 6.85 5.54
CA GLU A 152 7.94 7.56 5.56
C GLU A 152 8.97 7.05 4.53
N LEU A 153 8.86 5.78 4.10
CA LEU A 153 9.78 5.16 3.15
C LEU A 153 9.33 5.25 1.70
N ILE A 154 8.03 5.44 1.45
CA ILE A 154 7.43 5.33 0.11
C ILE A 154 6.67 6.59 -0.32
N ASP A 155 6.30 7.48 0.61
CA ASP A 155 5.49 8.65 0.30
C ASP A 155 6.35 9.74 -0.35
N PRO A 156 6.08 10.08 -1.62
CA PRO A 156 6.80 11.14 -2.32
C PRO A 156 6.47 12.55 -1.83
N TYR A 157 5.34 12.72 -1.15
CA TYR A 157 4.82 14.03 -0.73
C TYR A 157 4.53 14.07 0.78
N PRO A 158 5.56 13.98 1.64
CA PRO A 158 5.38 14.05 3.07
C PRO A 158 4.95 15.47 3.48
N ALA A 159 3.64 15.65 3.62
CA ALA A 159 3.03 16.86 4.16
C ALA A 159 2.56 16.61 5.60
N PRO A 160 2.55 17.63 6.47
CA PRO A 160 2.00 17.48 7.81
C PRO A 160 0.53 17.05 7.73
N THR A 161 0.26 15.81 8.15
CA THR A 161 -1.10 15.27 8.23
C THR A 161 -1.85 15.94 9.38
N ASN A 162 -3.17 16.16 9.20
CA ASN A 162 -4.09 16.74 10.20
C ASN A 162 -3.88 18.22 10.53
N VAL A 163 -3.11 18.96 9.73
CA VAL A 163 -2.95 20.41 9.91
C VAL A 163 -3.25 21.13 8.60
N ILE A 164 -4.18 22.08 8.64
CA ILE A 164 -4.37 23.02 7.54
C ILE A 164 -3.29 24.08 7.68
N LEU A 165 -2.27 24.01 6.83
CA LEU A 165 -1.24 25.05 6.75
C LEU A 165 -1.89 26.34 6.23
N LYS A 166 -1.66 27.46 6.94
CA LYS A 166 -2.14 28.79 6.58
C LYS A 166 -0.97 29.73 6.35
N ASP A 167 -1.17 30.68 5.43
CA ASP A 167 -0.36 31.87 5.23
C ASP A 167 1.17 31.60 5.16
N GLU A 168 1.90 32.05 6.17
CA GLU A 168 3.36 31.94 6.26
C GLU A 168 3.82 30.48 6.26
N ALA A 169 3.16 29.60 7.02
CA ALA A 169 3.52 28.19 7.10
C ALA A 169 3.34 27.46 5.75
N TRP A 170 2.34 27.86 4.96
CA TRP A 170 2.17 27.34 3.60
C TRP A 170 3.28 27.85 2.67
N THR A 171 3.64 29.13 2.78
CA THR A 171 4.68 29.74 1.95
C THR A 171 6.05 29.12 2.22
N GLU A 172 6.39 28.87 3.49
CA GLU A 172 7.61 28.18 3.90
C GLU A 172 7.63 26.74 3.40
N PHE A 173 6.55 25.99 3.59
CA PHE A 173 6.44 24.63 3.09
C PHE A 173 6.57 24.59 1.56
N TYR A 174 5.89 25.48 0.85
CA TYR A 174 5.98 25.58 -0.59
C TYR A 174 7.41 25.90 -1.04
N ALA A 175 8.09 26.87 -0.42
CA ALA A 175 9.48 27.17 -0.72
C ALA A 175 10.41 25.96 -0.51
N LEU A 176 10.18 25.18 0.55
CA LEU A 176 10.90 23.92 0.80
C LEU A 176 10.71 22.92 -0.33
N THR A 177 9.47 22.75 -0.84
CA THR A 177 9.19 21.84 -1.97
C THR A 177 9.89 22.23 -3.27
N GLN A 178 10.27 23.51 -3.43
CA GLN A 178 10.98 23.99 -4.61
C GLN A 178 12.49 23.72 -4.55
N THR A 179 13.03 23.32 -3.39
CA THR A 179 14.47 23.05 -3.26
C THR A 179 14.89 21.84 -4.10
N PRO A 180 16.09 21.85 -4.71
CA PRO A 180 16.56 20.74 -5.54
C PRO A 180 16.72 19.44 -4.73
N GLU A 181 17.04 19.55 -3.44
CA GLU A 181 17.16 18.39 -2.54
C GLU A 181 15.80 17.74 -2.27
N TYR A 182 14.76 18.54 -2.03
CA TYR A 182 13.40 18.02 -1.85
C TYR A 182 12.93 17.30 -3.11
N ARG A 183 13.07 17.94 -4.28
CA ARG A 183 12.68 17.34 -5.57
C ARG A 183 13.41 16.03 -5.85
N ALA A 184 14.73 15.99 -5.65
CA ALA A 184 15.50 14.76 -5.83
C ALA A 184 15.09 13.64 -4.85
N ASN A 185 14.66 13.99 -3.65
CA ASN A 185 14.11 13.01 -2.71
C ASN A 185 12.71 12.55 -3.13
N THR A 186 11.84 13.45 -3.57
CA THR A 186 10.51 13.13 -4.11
C THR A 186 10.61 12.20 -5.31
N ASP A 187 11.49 12.48 -6.27
CA ASP A 187 11.71 11.62 -7.44
C ASP A 187 12.18 10.22 -7.01
N ALA A 188 13.13 10.13 -6.07
CA ALA A 188 13.58 8.85 -5.54
C ALA A 188 12.46 8.09 -4.80
N MET A 189 11.54 8.78 -4.11
CA MET A 189 10.40 8.16 -3.45
C MET A 189 9.33 7.72 -4.46
N LEU A 190 9.12 8.47 -5.54
CA LEU A 190 8.25 8.05 -6.66
C LEU A 190 8.77 6.75 -7.28
N ASP A 191 10.08 6.66 -7.56
CA ASP A 191 10.70 5.44 -8.06
C ASP A 191 10.46 4.25 -7.11
N ARG A 192 10.60 4.46 -5.78
CA ARG A 192 10.33 3.42 -4.77
C ARG A 192 8.86 2.98 -4.77
N PHE A 193 7.95 3.93 -4.88
CA PHE A 193 6.52 3.66 -4.91
C PHE A 193 6.17 2.87 -6.17
N ASP A 194 6.66 3.30 -7.33
CA ASP A 194 6.45 2.60 -8.61
C ASP A 194 7.06 1.20 -8.57
N ASP A 195 8.29 1.03 -8.07
CA ASP A 195 8.93 -0.27 -7.89
C ASP A 195 8.06 -1.18 -7.00
N LEU A 196 7.58 -0.68 -5.85
CA LEU A 196 6.74 -1.46 -4.93
C LEU A 196 5.46 -1.94 -5.62
N ILE A 197 4.73 -1.04 -6.27
CA ILE A 197 3.45 -1.34 -6.91
C ILE A 197 3.66 -2.29 -8.10
N ASN A 198 4.66 -2.03 -8.95
CA ASN A 198 4.97 -2.88 -10.09
C ASN A 198 5.41 -4.27 -9.65
N ASN A 199 6.23 -4.38 -8.59
CA ASN A 199 6.64 -5.68 -8.07
C ASN A 199 5.46 -6.48 -7.50
N ILE A 200 4.53 -5.83 -6.78
CA ILE A 200 3.30 -6.47 -6.29
C ILE A 200 2.41 -6.90 -7.46
N LEU A 201 2.27 -6.05 -8.48
CA LEU A 201 1.49 -6.35 -9.67
C LEU A 201 2.10 -7.55 -10.41
N HIS A 202 3.38 -7.53 -10.72
CA HIS A 202 4.07 -8.64 -11.38
C HIS A 202 3.97 -9.93 -10.57
N ALA A 203 4.17 -9.88 -9.25
CA ALA A 203 3.99 -11.05 -8.39
C ALA A 203 2.56 -11.60 -8.43
N SER A 204 1.54 -10.73 -8.53
CA SER A 204 0.14 -11.15 -8.68
C SER A 204 -0.15 -11.83 -10.00
N LEU A 205 0.50 -11.35 -11.06
CA LEU A 205 0.43 -11.92 -12.39
C LEU A 205 1.10 -13.30 -12.42
N ASP A 206 2.26 -13.45 -11.78
CA ASP A 206 3.02 -14.70 -11.74
C ASP A 206 2.34 -15.78 -10.87
N LEU A 207 1.56 -15.38 -9.87
CA LEU A 207 0.83 -16.32 -9.01
C LEU A 207 -0.42 -16.92 -9.69
N LEU A 208 -0.92 -16.30 -10.76
CA LEU A 208 -2.09 -16.77 -11.48
C LEU A 208 -1.78 -18.04 -12.29
N PRO A 209 -2.59 -19.10 -12.16
CA PRO A 209 -2.48 -20.29 -13.01
C PRO A 209 -2.52 -19.96 -14.51
N ARG A 210 -1.70 -20.68 -15.28
CA ARG A 210 -1.50 -20.41 -16.72
C ARG A 210 -2.77 -20.58 -17.55
N ASP A 211 -3.67 -21.46 -17.12
CA ASP A 211 -4.97 -21.67 -17.77
C ASP A 211 -5.92 -20.47 -17.60
N ILE A 212 -5.79 -19.70 -16.52
CA ILE A 212 -6.51 -18.44 -16.34
C ILE A 212 -5.93 -17.37 -17.26
N TRP A 213 -4.60 -17.32 -17.37
CA TRP A 213 -3.89 -16.44 -18.31
C TRP A 213 -4.28 -16.69 -19.77
N ASP A 214 -4.32 -17.95 -20.18
CA ASP A 214 -4.68 -18.32 -21.55
C ASP A 214 -6.13 -17.91 -21.90
N ARG A 215 -7.00 -17.77 -20.89
CA ARG A 215 -8.38 -17.28 -21.02
C ARG A 215 -8.51 -15.77 -20.88
N TYR A 216 -7.47 -15.07 -20.40
CA TYR A 216 -7.48 -13.63 -20.26
C TYR A 216 -7.39 -12.96 -21.64
N ILE A 217 -8.55 -12.83 -22.29
CA ILE A 217 -8.72 -12.07 -23.53
C ILE A 217 -8.96 -10.63 -23.08
N GLY A 218 -7.88 -9.90 -22.74
CA GLY A 218 -7.91 -8.57 -22.14
C GLY A 218 -9.15 -7.74 -22.49
N THR A 219 -10.12 -7.71 -21.59
CA THR A 219 -11.31 -6.87 -21.72
C THR A 219 -10.94 -5.47 -21.29
N SER A 220 -10.24 -4.75 -22.16
CA SER A 220 -10.44 -3.30 -22.21
C SER A 220 -11.81 -3.06 -22.83
N PRO A 221 -12.72 -2.30 -22.19
CA PRO A 221 -14.03 -1.96 -22.77
C PRO A 221 -13.95 -1.12 -24.06
N SER A 222 -12.75 -0.76 -24.54
CA SER A 222 -12.54 -0.05 -25.81
C SER A 222 -12.13 -0.93 -27.00
N THR A 223 -11.96 -2.24 -26.83
CA THR A 223 -11.49 -3.11 -27.93
C THR A 223 -12.65 -3.94 -28.51
N PRO A 224 -13.05 -3.73 -29.78
CA PRO A 224 -14.10 -4.55 -30.37
C PRO A 224 -13.66 -6.02 -30.44
N PRO A 225 -14.61 -6.97 -30.31
CA PRO A 225 -14.29 -8.40 -30.34
C PRO A 225 -13.55 -8.70 -31.65
N ARG A 226 -12.32 -9.21 -31.54
CA ARG A 226 -11.58 -9.68 -32.71
C ARG A 226 -12.41 -10.78 -33.37
N LEU A 227 -13.01 -10.44 -34.51
CA LEU A 227 -13.51 -11.40 -35.48
C LEU A 227 -12.39 -12.43 -35.68
N ARG A 228 -12.62 -13.68 -35.26
CA ARG A 228 -11.76 -14.80 -35.60
C ARG A 228 -11.55 -14.75 -37.12
N SER A 229 -10.33 -14.50 -37.56
CA SER A 229 -10.00 -14.66 -38.97
C SER A 229 -10.23 -16.13 -39.31
N ARG A 230 -11.26 -16.34 -40.12
CA ARG A 230 -11.52 -17.59 -40.83
C ARG A 230 -10.22 -17.99 -41.53
N ALA A 231 -9.82 -19.24 -41.34
CA ALA A 231 -8.66 -19.94 -41.90
C ALA A 231 -7.85 -19.20 -42.99
N ALA A 232 -6.55 -19.04 -42.76
CA ALA A 232 -5.63 -18.59 -43.79
C ALA A 232 -5.60 -19.56 -44.99
N PRO A 233 -5.63 -19.06 -46.24
CA PRO A 233 -5.58 -19.90 -47.43
C PRO A 233 -4.23 -20.60 -47.59
N THR A 234 -4.32 -21.82 -48.11
CA THR A 234 -3.28 -22.84 -48.30
C THR A 234 -2.02 -22.36 -49.04
N ARG A 235 -0.87 -22.85 -48.52
CA ARG A 235 0.51 -23.07 -49.02
C ARG A 235 1.03 -22.51 -50.36
N ARG A 236 0.22 -22.08 -51.33
CA ARG A 236 0.65 -21.63 -52.67
C ARG A 236 1.23 -20.21 -52.74
N ARG A 237 1.14 -19.39 -51.68
CA ARG A 237 1.65 -17.99 -51.70
C ARG A 237 3.04 -17.81 -51.08
N ARG A 238 3.65 -18.87 -50.53
CA ARG A 238 5.02 -18.82 -49.96
C ARG A 238 6.12 -18.82 -51.01
N GLU A 239 5.85 -19.29 -52.22
CA GLU A 239 6.86 -19.37 -53.28
C GLU A 239 7.09 -18.04 -54.03
N ALA A 240 6.18 -17.06 -53.89
CA ALA A 240 6.30 -15.77 -54.57
C ALA A 240 7.10 -14.70 -53.79
N ILE A 241 7.39 -14.92 -52.51
CA ILE A 241 8.07 -13.92 -51.64
C ILE A 241 9.55 -14.25 -51.41
N ALA A 242 10.01 -15.43 -51.83
CA ALA A 242 11.40 -15.88 -51.68
C ALA A 242 12.39 -15.28 -52.70
N ARG A 243 12.02 -14.22 -53.44
CA ARG A 243 12.88 -13.57 -54.44
C ARG A 243 12.97 -12.06 -54.21
N THR A 244 13.60 -11.65 -53.11
CA THR A 244 14.14 -10.29 -52.98
C THR A 244 15.47 -10.34 -52.23
N PRO A 245 16.58 -9.82 -52.80
CA PRO A 245 17.90 -9.96 -52.22
C PRO A 245 18.14 -9.01 -51.04
N THR A 246 18.93 -9.54 -50.10
CA THR A 246 19.43 -9.00 -48.83
C THR A 246 20.24 -7.70 -48.97
N ARG A 247 19.95 -6.70 -48.13
CA ARG A 247 20.78 -5.49 -47.95
C ARG A 247 21.69 -5.63 -46.73
N SER A 248 22.91 -5.09 -46.87
CA SER A 248 24.12 -5.45 -46.14
C SER A 248 24.22 -4.94 -44.70
N ARG A 249 25.13 -5.63 -43.99
CA ARG A 249 25.48 -5.59 -42.57
C ARG A 249 26.67 -4.65 -42.38
N ALA A 250 26.42 -3.34 -42.23
CA ALA A 250 27.46 -2.37 -41.88
C ALA A 250 26.81 -1.09 -41.31
N ASP A 251 26.36 -1.11 -40.05
CA ASP A 251 26.02 0.14 -39.35
C ASP A 251 25.89 0.03 -37.82
N THR A 252 26.54 -0.94 -37.17
CA THR A 252 26.26 -1.28 -35.75
C THR A 252 27.43 -1.09 -34.78
N ASP A 253 28.42 -0.25 -35.10
CA ASP A 253 29.62 -0.09 -34.25
C ASP A 253 29.87 1.33 -33.69
N ALA A 254 28.98 2.30 -33.88
CA ALA A 254 29.25 3.69 -33.49
C ALA A 254 28.59 4.18 -32.16
N ARG A 255 27.99 3.31 -31.33
CA ARG A 255 27.12 3.76 -30.21
C ARG A 255 27.52 3.36 -28.78
N LYS A 256 28.77 2.96 -28.52
CA LYS A 256 29.18 2.41 -27.21
C LYS A 256 30.19 3.20 -26.36
N THR A 257 30.60 4.42 -26.71
CA THR A 257 31.75 5.08 -26.03
C THR A 257 31.46 6.35 -25.21
N THR A 258 30.20 6.77 -25.03
CA THR A 258 29.93 8.09 -24.42
C THR A 258 29.48 8.07 -22.95
N THR A 259 29.03 6.95 -22.40
CA THR A 259 28.27 6.98 -21.13
C THR A 259 29.09 6.79 -19.85
N GLU A 260 30.39 6.51 -19.91
CA GLU A 260 31.17 6.08 -18.74
C GLU A 260 31.96 7.20 -18.02
N LYS A 261 31.88 8.45 -18.50
CA LYS A 261 32.73 9.55 -18.01
C LYS A 261 32.05 10.56 -17.07
N GLU A 262 30.73 10.51 -16.87
CA GLU A 262 30.00 11.50 -16.06
C GLU A 262 29.69 11.07 -14.61
N LEU A 263 29.94 9.82 -14.22
CA LEU A 263 29.55 9.29 -12.90
C LEU A 263 30.57 9.52 -11.75
N ARG A 264 31.60 10.36 -11.93
CA ARG A 264 32.71 10.52 -10.96
C ARG A 264 32.81 11.87 -10.23
N GLN A 265 31.82 12.77 -10.32
CA GLN A 265 31.97 14.12 -9.74
C GLN A 265 30.74 14.64 -8.95
N MET A 266 30.20 13.88 -7.98
CA MET A 266 29.20 14.42 -7.04
C MET A 266 29.77 14.63 -5.61
N PRO A 267 29.60 15.81 -5.01
CA PRO A 267 30.04 16.12 -3.64
C PRO A 267 29.05 15.64 -2.55
N PRO A 268 29.48 15.55 -1.27
CA PRO A 268 28.70 14.95 -0.19
C PRO A 268 27.58 15.85 0.35
N ARG A 269 26.43 15.24 0.68
CA ARG A 269 25.19 15.88 1.17
C ARG A 269 25.32 16.43 2.60
N THR A 270 24.98 17.71 2.76
CA THR A 270 24.83 18.42 4.05
C THR A 270 23.43 18.28 4.64
N ARG A 271 23.32 18.63 5.92
CA ARG A 271 22.41 18.10 6.96
C ARG A 271 21.25 19.06 7.27
N TRP A 272 20.01 18.57 7.28
CA TRP A 272 18.88 19.28 7.90
C TRP A 272 18.68 18.80 9.34
N LYS A 273 18.85 19.71 10.31
CA LYS A 273 18.44 19.50 11.71
C LYS A 273 16.97 19.91 11.82
N ARG A 274 16.11 19.01 12.30
CA ARG A 274 14.75 19.36 12.75
C ARG A 274 14.87 20.06 14.11
N GLN A 275 14.27 21.24 14.23
CA GLN A 275 13.91 21.88 15.51
C GLN A 275 12.51 21.42 15.92
#